data_AF-A0A5D6YC51-F1
#
_entry.id   AF-A0A5D6YC51-F1
#
_cell.length_a   1.000
_cell.length_b   1.000
_cell.length_c   1.000
_cell.angle_alpha   90.00
_cell.angle_beta   90.00
_cell.angle_gamma   90.00
#
_symmetry.space_group_name_H-M   'P 1'
#
loop_
_entity.id
_entity.type
_entity.pdbx_description
1 polymer ?
#
loop_
_entity_poly.entity_id
_entity_poly.type
_entity_poly.pdbx_seq_one_letter_code
_entity_poly.pdbx_strand_id
1 'polypeptide(L)'
;RVRELSGARSFLVARGALTNASIFRREGMLPYTDVVKEYLKAAAETGNLYHNTKYNLARMIPSRNLEPVGAGREVVSQSAASVSVADLHAIDDDRQMFALWDLQNCYDQTMDRFRAKARTLGLYCNACHVQLANEKEVALHNAGKKHKRRVRDVGAL
;
A
#
# COMPACT_ATOMS: atom_id res chain seq x y z
N ARG A 1 13.05 26.43 -17.40
CA ARG A 1 11.68 26.83 -17.84
C ARG A 1 10.77 27.36 -16.72
N VAL A 2 10.18 26.55 -15.82
CA VAL A 2 9.18 27.08 -14.84
C VAL A 2 9.79 28.10 -13.87
N ARG A 3 11.06 27.89 -13.46
CA ARG A 3 11.83 28.84 -12.65
C ARG A 3 12.03 30.20 -13.33
N GLU A 4 12.43 30.19 -14.60
CA GLU A 4 12.65 31.42 -15.39
C GLU A 4 11.34 32.18 -15.61
N LEU A 5 10.24 31.46 -15.88
CA LEU A 5 8.94 32.07 -16.16
C LEU A 5 8.27 32.69 -14.92
N SER A 6 8.46 32.09 -13.75
CA SER A 6 7.78 32.52 -12.52
C SER A 6 8.63 33.40 -11.61
N GLY A 7 9.96 33.39 -11.76
CA GLY A 7 10.88 34.01 -10.81
C GLY A 7 10.94 33.33 -9.43
N ALA A 8 10.19 32.24 -9.21
CA ALA A 8 10.11 31.58 -7.91
C ALA A 8 11.34 30.69 -7.64
N ARG A 9 11.78 30.65 -6.38
CA ARG A 9 12.96 29.88 -5.94
C ARG A 9 12.67 28.39 -5.73
N SER A 10 11.41 28.04 -5.45
CA SER A 10 10.96 26.68 -5.14
C SER A 10 9.50 26.51 -5.57
N PHE A 11 9.10 25.26 -5.77
CA PHE A 11 7.78 24.89 -6.29
C PHE A 11 7.16 23.78 -5.47
N LEU A 12 5.85 23.85 -5.27
CA LEU A 12 5.04 22.77 -4.73
C LEU A 12 4.26 22.14 -5.88
N VAL A 13 4.36 20.82 -6.02
CA VAL A 13 3.63 20.05 -7.04
C VAL A 13 2.69 19.09 -6.32
N ALA A 14 1.38 19.28 -6.51
CA ALA A 14 0.35 18.45 -5.86
C ALA A 14 -0.23 17.40 -6.82
N ARG A 15 -1.16 17.78 -7.70
CA ARG A 15 -1.89 16.84 -8.58
C ARG A 15 -0.98 15.95 -9.44
N GLY A 16 0.08 16.53 -10.02
CA GLY A 16 1.04 15.76 -10.82
C GLY A 16 1.78 14.70 -10.00
N ALA A 17 2.14 15.02 -8.76
CA ALA A 17 2.80 14.10 -7.84
C ALA A 17 1.86 13.01 -7.31
N LEU A 18 0.56 13.30 -7.14
CA LEU A 18 -0.45 12.30 -6.79
C LEU A 18 -0.63 11.23 -7.87
N THR A 19 -0.57 11.62 -9.14
CA THR A 19 -0.67 10.67 -10.25
C THR A 19 0.61 9.89 -10.45
N ASN A 20 1.76 10.55 -10.35
CA ASN A 20 3.04 9.89 -10.48
C ASN A 20 4.13 10.66 -9.71
N ALA A 21 4.51 10.13 -8.55
CA ALA A 21 5.51 10.72 -7.68
C ALA A 21 6.91 10.81 -8.33
N SER A 22 7.16 10.06 -9.41
CA SER A 22 8.41 10.13 -10.15
C SER A 22 8.60 11.43 -10.94
N ILE A 23 7.61 12.33 -10.95
CA ILE A 23 7.72 13.70 -11.51
C ILE A 23 8.90 14.51 -10.92
N PHE A 24 9.40 14.12 -9.75
CA PHE A 24 10.55 14.76 -9.11
C PHE A 24 11.91 14.17 -9.53
N ARG A 25 11.95 13.09 -10.33
CA ARG A 25 13.19 12.50 -10.82
C ARG A 25 13.86 13.39 -11.85
N ARG A 26 15.18 13.51 -11.77
CA ARG A 26 15.96 14.27 -12.76
C ARG A 26 16.04 13.54 -14.09
N GLU A 27 16.02 12.21 -14.05
CA GLU A 27 16.14 11.30 -15.20
C GLU A 27 14.83 11.17 -15.99
N GLY A 28 13.76 11.81 -15.52
CA GLY A 28 12.42 11.71 -16.10
C GLY A 28 11.50 10.78 -15.32
N MET A 29 10.22 10.82 -15.72
CA MET A 29 9.16 10.05 -15.09
C MET A 29 9.32 8.55 -15.39
N LEU A 30 9.05 7.72 -14.39
CA LEU A 30 8.94 6.28 -14.53
C LEU A 30 7.54 5.87 -15.01
N PRO A 31 7.41 4.69 -15.64
CA PRO A 31 6.12 4.04 -15.84
C PRO A 31 5.31 3.97 -14.54
N TYR A 32 3.99 4.20 -14.62
CA TYR A 32 3.13 4.20 -13.43
C TYR A 32 3.16 2.85 -12.70
N THR A 33 3.35 1.75 -13.42
CA THR A 33 3.45 0.40 -12.86
C THR A 33 4.59 0.27 -11.86
N ASP A 34 5.74 0.88 -12.15
CA ASP A 34 6.91 0.83 -11.28
C ASP A 34 6.67 1.66 -10.03
N VAL A 35 6.06 2.84 -10.20
CA VAL A 35 5.71 3.75 -9.11
C VAL A 35 4.69 3.12 -8.17
N VAL A 36 3.68 2.43 -8.72
CA VAL A 36 2.69 1.68 -7.93
C VAL A 36 3.35 0.58 -7.13
N LYS A 37 4.24 -0.22 -7.74
CA LYS A 37 4.93 -1.30 -7.04
C LYS A 37 5.77 -0.79 -5.86
N GLU A 38 6.51 0.30 -6.04
CA GLU A 38 7.29 0.92 -4.96
C GLU A 38 6.39 1.55 -3.89
N TYR A 39 5.29 2.19 -4.29
CA TYR A 39 4.31 2.73 -3.34
C TYR A 39 3.67 1.63 -2.48
N LEU A 40 3.30 0.49 -3.08
CA LEU A 40 2.75 -0.66 -2.36
C LEU A 40 3.74 -1.21 -1.32
N LYS A 41 5.02 -1.36 -1.69
CA LYS A 41 6.06 -1.79 -0.74
C LYS A 41 6.17 -0.82 0.44
N ALA A 42 6.24 0.48 0.16
CA ALA A 42 6.27 1.50 1.21
C ALA A 42 5.01 1.45 2.10
N ALA A 43 3.82 1.29 1.50
CA ALA A 43 2.57 1.18 2.23
C ALA A 43 2.54 -0.04 3.18
N ALA A 44 3.07 -1.19 2.73
CA ALA A 44 3.22 -2.36 3.60
C ALA A 44 4.20 -2.09 4.75
N GLU A 45 5.35 -1.48 4.47
CA GLU A 45 6.38 -1.20 5.47
C GLU A 45 5.95 -0.20 6.54
N THR A 46 5.05 0.72 6.20
CA THR A 46 4.53 1.70 7.16
C THR A 46 3.21 1.26 7.82
N GLY A 47 2.66 0.11 7.45
CA GLY A 47 1.34 -0.33 7.91
C GLY A 47 0.23 0.64 7.48
N ASN A 48 0.32 1.18 6.27
CA ASN A 48 -0.67 2.13 5.76
C ASN A 48 -2.04 1.48 5.63
N LEU A 49 -3.10 2.22 5.99
CA LEU A 49 -4.46 1.68 5.98
C LEU A 49 -4.91 1.32 4.57
N TYR A 50 -5.53 0.13 4.42
CA TYR A 50 -6.09 -0.38 3.17
C TYR A 50 -6.83 0.69 2.34
N HIS A 51 -7.81 1.37 2.94
CA HIS A 51 -8.61 2.39 2.25
C HIS A 51 -7.77 3.57 1.73
N ASN A 52 -6.75 3.99 2.48
CA ASN A 52 -5.84 5.04 2.06
C ASN A 52 -4.93 4.57 0.91
N THR A 53 -4.43 3.34 0.99
CA THR A 53 -3.65 2.73 -0.08
C THR A 53 -4.47 2.60 -1.37
N LYS A 54 -5.70 2.04 -1.28
CA LYS A 54 -6.64 1.91 -2.39
C LYS A 54 -6.99 3.26 -3.03
N TYR A 55 -7.23 4.30 -2.23
CA TYR A 55 -7.47 5.65 -2.74
C TYR A 55 -6.30 6.20 -3.56
N ASN A 56 -5.07 6.10 -3.05
CA ASN A 56 -3.89 6.60 -3.75
C ASN A 56 -3.60 5.83 -5.04
N LEU A 57 -3.78 4.51 -5.04
CA LEU A 57 -3.64 3.69 -6.24
C LEU A 57 -4.62 4.11 -7.35
N ALA A 58 -5.87 4.41 -6.99
CA ALA A 58 -6.87 4.87 -7.96
C ALA A 58 -6.48 6.21 -8.63
N ARG A 59 -5.61 7.02 -8.01
CA ARG A 59 -5.06 8.26 -8.59
C ARG A 59 -3.86 8.03 -9.50
N MET A 60 -3.16 6.91 -9.33
CA MET A 60 -1.99 6.52 -10.11
C MET A 60 -2.36 5.74 -11.38
N ILE A 61 -3.46 4.98 -11.36
CA ILE A 61 -3.94 4.24 -12.53
C ILE A 61 -4.36 5.23 -13.63
N PRO A 62 -3.80 5.12 -14.85
CA PRO A 62 -4.19 5.97 -15.97
C PRO A 62 -5.68 5.82 -16.27
N SER A 63 -6.41 6.93 -16.25
CA SER A 63 -7.78 6.96 -16.78
C SER A 63 -7.72 6.94 -18.30
N ARG A 64 -8.57 6.14 -18.96
CA ARG A 64 -8.68 6.06 -20.44
C ARG A 64 -8.90 7.41 -21.15
N ASN A 65 -9.16 8.49 -20.40
CA ASN A 65 -9.54 9.82 -20.92
C ASN A 65 -8.54 10.95 -20.55
N LEU A 66 -7.37 10.64 -20.00
CA LEU A 66 -6.33 11.65 -19.73
C LEU A 66 -5.15 11.42 -20.66
N GLU A 67 -5.28 11.92 -21.89
CA GLU A 67 -4.15 12.11 -22.81
C GLU A 67 -3.07 12.93 -22.08
N PRO A 68 -1.80 12.48 -22.06
CA PRO A 68 -0.74 13.28 -21.50
C PRO A 68 -0.51 14.50 -22.41
N VAL A 69 -0.84 15.69 -21.92
CA VAL A 69 -0.41 16.94 -22.54
C VAL A 69 1.13 16.96 -22.53
N GLY A 70 1.73 16.62 -23.66
CA GLY A 70 3.14 16.89 -23.97
C GLY A 70 4.11 15.70 -23.97
N ALA A 71 3.67 14.45 -23.80
CA ALA A 71 4.57 13.31 -23.98
C ALA A 71 4.57 12.87 -25.45
N GLY A 72 5.71 13.02 -26.11
CA GLY A 72 5.96 12.52 -27.45
C GLY A 72 5.51 11.06 -27.62
N ARG A 73 5.01 10.79 -28.81
CA ARG A 73 4.29 9.58 -29.21
C ARG A 73 5.27 8.39 -29.29
N GLU A 74 5.50 7.70 -28.19
CA GLU A 74 6.01 6.32 -28.22
C GLU A 74 4.90 5.38 -27.81
N VAL A 75 4.42 4.63 -28.80
CA VAL A 75 3.47 3.53 -28.63
C VAL A 75 4.21 2.41 -27.92
N VAL A 76 4.18 2.43 -26.58
CA VAL A 76 4.66 1.29 -25.80
C VAL A 76 3.67 0.14 -26.03
N SER A 77 4.17 -0.90 -26.69
CA SER A 77 3.48 -2.16 -26.90
C SER A 77 2.95 -2.70 -25.57
N GLN A 78 1.63 -2.79 -25.46
CA GLN A 78 0.93 -3.27 -24.27
C GLN A 78 1.14 -4.78 -24.12
N SER A 79 2.09 -5.19 -23.28
CA SER A 79 2.29 -6.59 -22.89
C SER A 79 2.50 -6.74 -21.38
N ALA A 80 1.41 -6.58 -20.63
CA ALA A 80 1.08 -7.19 -19.34
C ALA A 80 -0.32 -6.67 -18.97
N ALA A 81 -1.20 -7.52 -18.45
CA ALA A 81 -2.59 -7.16 -18.13
C ALA A 81 -2.65 -5.84 -17.33
N SER A 82 -3.16 -4.77 -17.95
CA SER A 82 -3.20 -3.46 -17.29
C SER A 82 -4.32 -3.46 -16.24
N VAL A 83 -3.96 -3.33 -14.97
CA VAL A 83 -4.92 -3.20 -13.86
C VAL A 83 -5.75 -1.93 -14.06
N SER A 84 -7.07 -2.07 -14.02
CA SER A 84 -8.02 -0.97 -14.10
C SER A 84 -8.50 -0.53 -12.72
N VAL A 85 -9.12 0.65 -12.65
CA VAL A 85 -9.78 1.13 -11.42
C VAL A 85 -10.93 0.20 -11.00
N ALA A 86 -11.58 -0.46 -11.97
CA ALA A 86 -12.64 -1.43 -11.67
C ALA A 86 -12.09 -2.66 -10.95
N ASP A 87 -10.94 -3.19 -11.40
CA ASP A 87 -10.25 -4.32 -10.76
C ASP A 87 -9.85 -3.95 -9.32
N LEU A 88 -9.32 -2.73 -9.14
CA LEU A 88 -8.99 -2.21 -7.82
C LEU A 88 -10.23 -2.03 -6.94
N HIS A 89 -11.39 -1.68 -7.49
CA HIS A 89 -12.61 -1.56 -6.69
C HIS A 89 -13.17 -2.91 -6.24
N ALA A 90 -12.99 -3.97 -7.03
CA ALA A 90 -13.52 -5.30 -6.78
C ALA A 90 -12.83 -6.09 -5.64
N ILE A 91 -11.68 -5.61 -5.16
CA ILE A 91 -10.95 -6.22 -4.04
C ILE A 91 -11.42 -5.67 -2.69
N ASP A 92 -11.21 -6.44 -1.62
CA ASP A 92 -11.66 -6.08 -0.27
C ASP A 92 -10.57 -6.19 0.82
N ASP A 93 -9.37 -6.67 0.47
CA ASP A 93 -8.26 -6.79 1.42
C ASP A 93 -6.90 -6.42 0.80
N ASP A 94 -5.94 -6.14 1.69
CA ASP A 94 -4.58 -5.74 1.29
C ASP A 94 -3.87 -6.82 0.47
N ARG A 95 -4.04 -8.10 0.79
CA ARG A 95 -3.33 -9.17 0.06
C ARG A 95 -3.81 -9.26 -1.38
N GLN A 96 -5.13 -9.16 -1.61
CA GLN A 96 -5.71 -9.05 -2.96
C GLN A 96 -5.22 -7.81 -3.70
N MET A 97 -5.11 -6.66 -3.00
CA MET A 97 -4.58 -5.43 -3.58
C MET A 97 -3.15 -5.57 -4.09
N PHE A 98 -2.29 -6.22 -3.32
CA PHE A 98 -0.91 -6.46 -3.73
C PHE A 98 -0.83 -7.51 -4.85
N ALA A 99 -1.75 -8.48 -4.88
CA ALA A 99 -1.82 -9.49 -5.93
C ALA A 99 -2.09 -8.91 -7.34
N LEU A 100 -2.79 -7.77 -7.44
CA LEU A 100 -3.01 -7.07 -8.71
C LEU A 100 -1.70 -6.68 -9.43
N TRP A 101 -0.58 -6.57 -8.70
CA TRP A 101 0.75 -6.27 -9.25
C TRP A 101 1.79 -7.35 -8.93
N ASP A 102 1.36 -8.58 -8.65
CA ASP A 102 2.22 -9.73 -8.31
C ASP A 102 3.08 -9.52 -7.04
N LEU A 103 2.56 -8.77 -6.06
CA LEU A 103 3.27 -8.43 -4.81
C LEU A 103 2.71 -9.12 -3.55
N GLN A 104 1.80 -10.08 -3.69
CA GLN A 104 1.21 -10.82 -2.55
C GLN A 104 2.26 -11.44 -1.63
N ASN A 105 3.33 -12.00 -2.20
CA ASN A 105 4.41 -12.61 -1.42
C ASN A 105 5.22 -11.55 -0.64
N CYS A 106 5.42 -10.37 -1.21
CA CYS A 106 6.09 -9.26 -0.54
C CYS A 106 5.26 -8.74 0.64
N TYR A 107 3.94 -8.67 0.47
CA TYR A 107 3.00 -8.33 1.54
C TYR A 107 3.05 -9.38 2.66
N ASP A 108 2.91 -10.66 2.32
CA ASP A 108 2.92 -11.77 3.27
C ASP A 108 4.22 -11.76 4.11
N GLN A 109 5.38 -11.60 3.46
CA GLN A 109 6.68 -11.48 4.14
C GLN A 109 6.75 -10.29 5.11
N THR A 110 6.19 -9.15 4.72
CA THR A 110 6.16 -7.94 5.56
C THR A 110 5.25 -8.14 6.78
N MET A 111 4.09 -8.75 6.59
CA MET A 111 3.16 -9.09 7.67
C MET A 111 3.76 -10.10 8.63
N ASP A 112 4.46 -11.12 8.13
CA ASP A 112 5.13 -12.10 8.97
C ASP A 112 6.27 -11.48 9.79
N ARG A 113 7.03 -10.54 9.21
CA ARG A 113 8.03 -9.76 9.94
C ARG A 113 7.39 -8.95 11.08
N PHE A 114 6.25 -8.31 10.84
CA PHE A 114 5.53 -7.58 11.88
C PHE A 114 4.97 -8.49 12.97
N ARG A 115 4.36 -9.62 12.59
CA ARG A 115 3.88 -10.63 13.55
C ARG A 115 5.02 -11.20 14.38
N ALA A 116 6.17 -11.51 13.77
CA ALA A 116 7.36 -11.99 14.47
C ALA A 116 7.85 -10.95 15.48
N LYS A 117 7.96 -9.68 15.08
CA LYS A 117 8.33 -8.59 15.98
C LYS A 117 7.30 -8.38 17.09
N ALA A 118 6.01 -8.48 16.80
CA ALA A 118 4.97 -8.37 17.82
C ALA A 118 5.06 -9.54 18.83
N ARG A 119 5.37 -10.76 18.37
CA ARG A 119 5.60 -11.91 19.26
C ARG A 119 6.81 -11.69 20.17
N THR A 120 7.93 -11.22 19.64
CA THR A 120 9.13 -10.97 20.47
C THR A 120 8.90 -9.88 21.52
N LEU A 121 8.00 -8.93 21.23
CA LEU A 121 7.59 -7.88 22.16
C LEU A 121 6.43 -8.27 23.09
N GLY A 122 5.90 -9.51 23.01
CA GLY A 122 4.73 -9.92 23.81
C GLY A 122 3.41 -9.23 23.40
N LEU A 123 3.37 -8.62 22.21
CA LEU A 123 2.23 -7.87 21.66
C LEU A 123 1.40 -8.69 20.67
N TYR A 124 1.60 -10.01 20.60
CA TYR A 124 0.84 -10.91 19.72
C TYR A 124 0.17 -12.03 20.50
N CYS A 125 -1.13 -12.20 20.28
CA CYS A 125 -1.90 -13.28 20.88
C CYS A 125 -1.97 -14.48 19.92
N ASN A 126 -1.33 -15.59 20.27
CA ASN A 126 -1.34 -16.81 19.44
C ASN A 126 -2.71 -17.48 19.36
N ALA A 127 -3.54 -17.41 20.41
CA ALA A 127 -4.85 -18.06 20.43
C ALA A 127 -5.89 -17.33 19.54
N CYS A 128 -5.78 -16.00 19.45
CA CYS A 128 -6.68 -15.16 18.67
C CYS A 128 -6.10 -14.73 17.32
N HIS A 129 -4.80 -14.96 17.08
CA HIS A 129 -4.05 -14.49 15.92
C HIS A 129 -4.12 -12.96 15.69
N VAL A 130 -4.13 -12.19 16.78
CA VAL A 130 -4.21 -10.72 16.73
C VAL A 130 -2.95 -10.08 17.28
N GLN A 131 -2.55 -8.97 16.66
CA GLN A 131 -1.52 -8.06 17.15
C GLN A 131 -2.17 -6.92 17.94
N LEU A 132 -1.52 -6.49 19.02
CA LEU A 132 -1.98 -5.44 19.93
C LEU A 132 -0.94 -4.31 19.95
N ALA A 133 -1.37 -3.08 20.21
CA ALA A 133 -0.49 -1.92 20.06
C ALA A 133 0.47 -1.75 21.24
N ASN A 134 0.07 -2.19 22.44
CA ASN A 134 0.82 -1.99 23.68
C ASN A 134 0.42 -3.00 24.76
N GLU A 135 1.20 -3.04 25.85
CA GLU A 135 0.99 -3.96 26.97
C GLU A 135 -0.37 -3.77 27.68
N LYS A 136 -0.90 -2.54 27.74
CA LYS A 136 -2.21 -2.29 28.35
C LYS A 136 -3.31 -2.97 27.56
N GLU A 137 -3.25 -2.90 26.24
CA GLU A 137 -4.17 -3.62 25.35
C GLU A 137 -4.03 -5.14 25.47
N VAL A 138 -2.80 -5.65 25.67
CA VAL A 138 -2.56 -7.07 25.98
C VAL A 138 -3.26 -7.48 27.26
N ALA A 139 -3.11 -6.72 28.33
CA ALA A 139 -3.79 -7.00 29.60
C ALA A 139 -5.32 -6.99 29.44
N LEU A 140 -5.87 -5.98 28.74
CA LEU A 140 -7.31 -5.86 28.48
C LEU A 140 -7.82 -7.02 27.60
N HIS A 141 -7.09 -7.37 26.54
CA HIS A 141 -7.40 -8.49 25.67
C HIS A 141 -7.47 -9.80 26.45
N ASN A 142 -6.44 -10.10 27.24
CA ASN A 142 -6.33 -11.32 28.02
C ASN A 142 -7.42 -11.43 29.10
N ALA A 143 -7.82 -10.30 29.71
CA ALA A 143 -8.90 -10.25 30.68
C ALA A 143 -10.29 -10.47 30.03
N GLY A 144 -10.42 -10.23 28.73
CA GLY A 144 -11.69 -10.24 27.99
C GLY A 144 -12.36 -11.62 27.88
N LYS A 145 -13.69 -11.64 28.03
CA LYS A 145 -14.50 -12.88 27.93
C LYS A 145 -14.32 -13.62 26.60
N LYS A 146 -14.17 -12.87 25.49
CA LYS A 146 -13.95 -13.44 24.15
C LYS A 146 -12.63 -14.21 24.08
N HIS A 147 -11.54 -13.62 24.58
CA HIS A 147 -10.23 -14.26 24.60
C HIS A 147 -10.23 -15.51 25.49
N LYS A 148 -10.74 -15.41 26.73
CA LYS A 148 -10.80 -16.56 27.65
C LYS A 148 -11.56 -17.75 27.05
N ARG A 149 -12.65 -17.49 26.33
CA ARG A 149 -13.37 -18.53 25.57
C ARG A 149 -12.48 -19.17 24.51
N ARG A 150 -11.83 -18.34 23.68
CA ARG A 150 -10.93 -18.81 22.61
C ARG A 150 -9.77 -19.66 23.14
N VAL A 151 -9.16 -19.27 24.25
CA VAL A 151 -8.07 -20.03 24.89
C VAL A 151 -8.54 -21.41 25.32
N ARG A 152 -9.73 -21.51 25.94
CA ARG A 152 -10.31 -22.80 26.30
C ARG A 152 -10.59 -23.66 25.07
N ASP A 153 -11.12 -23.07 24.01
CA ASP A 153 -11.45 -23.80 22.78
C ASP A 153 -10.18 -24.33 22.07
N VAL A 154 -9.07 -23.57 22.11
CA VAL A 154 -7.77 -23.98 21.53
C VAL A 154 -7.05 -25.00 22.41
N GLY A 155 -7.16 -24.91 23.74
CA GLY A 155 -6.50 -25.82 24.68
C GLY A 155 -7.26 -27.12 24.99
N ALA A 156 -8.47 -27.30 24.45
CA ALA A 156 -9.27 -28.52 24.58
C ALA A 156 -9.08 -29.51 23.40
N LEU A 157 -8.17 -29.19 22.49
CA LEU A 157 -7.66 -30.04 21.40
C LEU A 157 -6.28 -30.56 21.76
#